data_AF-D0YZJ7-F1
#
_entry.id   AF-D0YZJ7-F1
#
_cell.length_a   1.000
_cell.length_b   1.000
_cell.length_c   1.000
_cell.angle_alpha   90.00
_cell.angle_beta   90.00
_cell.angle_gamma   90.00
#
_symmetry.space_group_name_H-M   'P 1'
#
loop_
_entity.id
_entity.type
_entity.pdbx_description
1 polymer ?
#
loop_
_entity_poly.entity_id
_entity_poly.type
_entity_poly.pdbx_seq_one_letter_code
_entity_poly.pdbx_strand_id
1 'polypeptide(L)'
;MASERDRMMAMQKAAQINDAFQTLKNPISRAEYMLSERDEDIRGEQKTLQDMDFLMQQMELREALEAIAEQEEPESALADFDQQVSSMYRSYLQQLEQLLNQEQWPLAADCVRKLKFIAKLRDEVEQLEDKLFG
;
A
#
# COMPACT_ATOMS: atom_id res chain seq x y z
N MET A 1 4.60 32.90 30.68
CA MET A 1 5.48 31.98 29.93
C MET A 1 4.76 30.66 29.82
N ALA A 2 4.53 30.12 28.62
CA ALA A 2 3.87 28.82 28.46
C ALA A 2 4.69 27.75 29.21
N SER A 3 4.02 27.02 30.11
CA SER A 3 4.71 26.02 30.95
C SER A 3 5.24 24.89 30.07
N GLU A 4 6.26 24.18 30.54
CA GLU A 4 6.81 23.00 29.85
C GLU A 4 5.71 21.96 29.53
N ARG A 5 4.69 21.90 30.40
CA ARG A 5 3.48 21.09 30.23
C ARG A 5 2.62 21.54 29.05
N ASP A 6 2.45 22.85 28.85
CA ASP A 6 1.70 23.41 27.71
C ASP A 6 2.42 23.17 26.39
N ARG A 7 3.76 23.26 26.39
CA ARG A 7 4.59 22.90 25.23
C ARG A 7 4.51 21.40 24.89
N MET A 8 4.57 20.54 25.90
CA MET A 8 4.45 19.10 25.72
C MET A 8 3.06 18.71 25.17
N MET A 9 1.98 19.29 25.70
CA MET A 9 0.62 19.06 25.17
C MET A 9 0.46 19.58 23.75
N ALA A 10 1.04 20.73 23.42
CA ALA A 10 1.01 21.27 22.05
C ALA A 10 1.78 20.37 21.07
N MET A 11 2.95 19.83 21.47
CA MET A 11 3.70 18.87 20.66
C MET A 11 2.93 17.56 20.45
N GLN A 12 2.29 17.02 21.49
CA GLN A 12 1.45 15.82 21.37
C GLN A 12 0.26 16.04 20.43
N LYS A 13 -0.42 17.19 20.51
CA LYS A 13 -1.51 17.54 19.59
C LYS A 13 -1.03 17.71 18.15
N ALA A 14 0.13 18.34 17.93
CA ALA A 14 0.71 18.51 16.60
C ALA A 14 1.10 17.16 15.99
N ALA A 15 1.68 16.26 16.79
CA ALA A 15 1.98 14.89 16.37
C ALA A 15 0.70 14.14 15.98
N GLN A 16 -0.35 14.22 16.81
CA GLN A 16 -1.64 13.59 16.53
C GLN A 16 -2.29 14.11 15.23
N ILE A 17 -2.18 15.42 14.94
CA ILE A 17 -2.68 16.01 13.69
C ILE A 17 -1.87 15.51 12.49
N ASN A 18 -0.55 15.45 12.60
CA ASN A 18 0.31 14.93 11.52
C ASN A 18 0.04 13.45 11.24
N ASP A 19 -0.13 12.64 12.27
CA ASP A 19 -0.44 11.21 12.13
C ASP A 19 -1.80 11.00 11.46
N ALA A 20 -2.81 11.77 11.85
CA ALA A 20 -4.12 11.77 11.21
C ALA A 20 -4.03 12.20 9.73
N PHE A 21 -3.26 13.26 9.43
CA PHE A 21 -3.05 13.74 8.08
C PHE A 21 -2.38 12.69 7.19
N GLN A 22 -1.30 12.07 7.65
CA GLN A 22 -0.60 11.03 6.89
C GLN A 22 -1.48 9.79 6.69
N THR A 23 -2.23 9.40 7.71
CA THR A 23 -3.18 8.27 7.63
C THR A 23 -4.27 8.54 6.60
N LEU A 24 -4.85 9.74 6.56
CA LEU A 24 -5.93 10.08 5.63
C LEU A 24 -5.45 10.37 4.21
N LYS A 25 -4.19 10.79 4.05
CA LYS A 25 -3.57 11.03 2.73
C LYS A 25 -3.31 9.73 1.99
N ASN A 26 -2.83 8.69 2.69
CA ASN A 26 -2.59 7.39 2.08
C ASN A 26 -3.92 6.61 1.96
N PRO A 27 -4.36 6.22 0.75
CA PRO A 27 -5.63 5.53 0.57
C PRO A 27 -5.70 4.17 1.29
N ILE A 28 -4.57 3.46 1.43
CA ILE A 28 -4.50 2.19 2.16
C ILE A 28 -4.71 2.44 3.66
N SER A 29 -3.94 3.35 4.25
CA SER A 29 -4.04 3.67 5.68
C SER A 29 -5.41 4.25 6.05
N ARG A 30 -6.01 5.03 5.15
CA ARG A 30 -7.38 5.52 5.30
C ARG A 30 -8.39 4.39 5.32
N ALA A 31 -8.29 3.43 4.41
CA ALA A 31 -9.19 2.27 4.37
C ALA A 31 -9.00 1.35 5.58
N GLU A 32 -7.75 1.08 6.01
CA GLU A 32 -7.46 0.34 7.24
C GLU A 32 -8.13 1.02 8.45
N TYR A 33 -8.06 2.35 8.54
CA TYR A 33 -8.73 3.09 9.59
C TYR A 33 -10.26 2.93 9.54
N MET A 34 -10.87 3.12 8.36
CA MET A 34 -12.32 2.94 8.17
C MET A 34 -12.80 1.52 8.55
N LEU A 35 -12.01 0.50 8.26
CA LEU A 35 -12.34 -0.90 8.55
C LEU A 35 -12.15 -1.22 10.05
N SER A 36 -11.18 -0.61 10.71
CA SER A 36 -11.00 -0.74 12.16
C SER A 36 -12.17 -0.17 12.97
N GLU A 37 -12.83 0.88 12.49
CA GLU A 37 -14.05 1.44 13.10
C GLU A 37 -15.27 0.52 12.95
N ARG A 38 -15.16 -0.57 12.17
CA ARG A 38 -16.19 -1.58 11.93
C ARG A 38 -15.84 -2.95 12.51
N ASP A 39 -14.88 -3.01 13.44
CA ASP A 39 -14.33 -4.23 14.04
C ASP A 39 -13.71 -5.24 13.04
N GLU A 40 -13.47 -4.83 11.79
CA GLU A 40 -12.67 -5.59 10.82
C GLU A 40 -11.19 -5.21 11.02
N ASP A 41 -10.53 -5.89 11.97
CA ASP A 41 -9.13 -5.65 12.24
C ASP A 41 -8.24 -6.24 11.12
N ILE A 42 -7.74 -5.35 10.27
CA ILE A 42 -6.74 -5.65 9.23
C ILE A 42 -5.32 -5.54 9.78
N ARG A 43 -5.14 -4.81 10.89
CA ARG A 43 -3.84 -4.58 11.53
C ARG A 43 -3.44 -5.78 12.38
N GLY A 44 -4.41 -6.53 12.90
CA GLY A 44 -4.20 -7.82 13.53
C GLY A 44 -3.65 -8.84 12.54
N GLU A 45 -2.44 -9.34 12.80
CA GLU A 45 -1.72 -10.38 12.04
C GLU A 45 -2.49 -11.72 11.88
N GLN A 46 -3.73 -11.84 12.33
CA GLN A 46 -4.46 -13.10 12.43
C GLN A 46 -5.09 -13.58 11.13
N LYS A 47 -5.28 -12.71 10.12
CA LYS A 47 -5.84 -13.10 8.82
C LYS A 47 -4.82 -12.92 7.70
N THR A 48 -4.10 -14.01 7.41
CA THR A 48 -3.29 -14.16 6.20
C THR A 48 -4.18 -14.12 4.97
N LEU A 49 -3.71 -13.48 3.88
CA LEU A 49 -4.39 -13.53 2.60
C LEU A 49 -4.40 -14.99 2.09
N GLN A 50 -5.59 -15.55 1.88
CA GLN A 50 -5.77 -16.95 1.45
C GLN A 50 -6.03 -17.09 -0.06
N ASP A 51 -5.77 -16.03 -0.82
CA ASP A 51 -5.99 -16.00 -2.27
C ASP A 51 -4.75 -16.57 -2.99
N MET A 52 -4.82 -17.85 -3.36
CA MET A 52 -3.68 -18.56 -3.98
C MET A 52 -3.34 -18.00 -5.36
N ASP A 53 -4.34 -17.64 -6.16
CA ASP A 53 -4.13 -17.10 -7.50
C ASP A 53 -3.39 -15.76 -7.42
N PHE A 54 -3.78 -14.91 -6.46
CA PHE A 54 -3.06 -13.67 -6.19
C PHE A 54 -1.62 -13.91 -5.74
N LEU A 55 -1.39 -14.86 -4.84
CA LEU A 55 -0.04 -15.14 -4.33
C LEU A 55 0.88 -15.68 -5.43
N MET A 56 0.37 -16.55 -6.31
CA MET A 56 1.11 -17.03 -7.48
C MET A 56 1.44 -15.87 -8.43
N GLN A 57 0.45 -15.03 -8.76
CA GLN A 57 0.68 -13.84 -9.58
C GLN A 57 1.74 -12.93 -8.96
N GLN A 58 1.74 -12.76 -7.63
CA GLN A 58 2.72 -11.93 -6.94
C GLN A 58 4.14 -12.51 -7.00
N MET A 59 4.28 -13.84 -7.00
CA MET A 59 5.57 -14.50 -7.22
C MET A 59 6.06 -14.29 -8.65
N GLU A 60 5.21 -14.50 -9.65
CA GLU A 60 5.54 -14.29 -11.07
C GLU A 60 5.98 -12.84 -11.34
N LEU A 61 5.29 -11.87 -10.74
CA LEU A 61 5.66 -10.45 -10.86
C LEU A 61 7.04 -10.15 -10.27
N ARG A 62 7.41 -10.80 -9.17
CA ARG A 62 8.72 -10.62 -8.53
C ARG A 62 9.83 -11.26 -9.36
N GLU A 63 9.60 -12.46 -9.87
CA GLU A 63 10.53 -13.12 -10.80
C GLU A 63 10.73 -12.26 -12.05
N ALA A 64 9.66 -11.70 -12.60
CA ALA A 64 9.72 -10.79 -13.74
C ALA A 64 10.56 -9.54 -13.42
N LEU A 65 10.34 -8.92 -12.25
CA LEU A 65 11.09 -7.75 -11.80
C LEU A 65 12.59 -8.06 -11.65
N GLU A 66 12.94 -9.19 -11.06
CA GLU A 66 14.34 -9.63 -10.90
C GLU A 66 15.04 -9.83 -12.25
N ALA A 67 14.32 -10.36 -13.25
CA ALA A 67 14.85 -10.58 -14.59
C ALA A 67 15.07 -9.30 -15.40
N ILE A 68 14.49 -8.15 -15.02
CA ILE A 68 14.60 -6.89 -15.78
C ILE A 68 16.06 -6.46 -15.95
N ALA A 69 16.89 -6.62 -14.90
CA ALA A 69 18.28 -6.21 -14.94
C ALA A 69 19.15 -7.00 -15.95
N GLU A 70 18.67 -8.15 -16.41
CA GLU A 70 19.36 -9.03 -17.35
C GLU A 70 18.86 -8.88 -18.80
N GLN A 71 17.84 -8.04 -19.03
CA GLN A 71 17.29 -7.75 -20.35
C GLN A 71 18.27 -6.92 -21.21
N GLU A 72 18.11 -6.97 -22.53
CA GLU A 72 18.90 -6.13 -23.45
C GLU A 72 18.61 -4.63 -23.28
N GLU A 73 17.35 -4.28 -22.96
CA GLU A 73 16.88 -2.91 -22.76
C GLU A 73 16.20 -2.75 -21.37
N PRO A 74 16.99 -2.73 -20.27
CA PRO A 74 16.45 -2.77 -18.91
C PRO A 74 15.63 -1.52 -18.55
N GLU A 75 15.97 -0.35 -19.12
CA GLU A 75 15.23 0.90 -18.88
C GLU A 75 13.80 0.83 -19.44
N SER A 76 13.65 0.39 -20.69
CA SER A 76 12.33 0.23 -21.31
C SER A 76 11.52 -0.85 -20.60
N ALA A 77 12.16 -1.99 -20.28
CA ALA A 77 11.50 -3.08 -19.56
C ALA A 77 11.02 -2.66 -18.17
N LEU A 78 11.81 -1.85 -17.45
CA LEU A 78 11.41 -1.31 -16.16
C LEU A 78 10.24 -0.33 -16.26
N ALA A 79 10.25 0.56 -17.26
CA ALA A 79 9.17 1.51 -17.50
C ALA A 79 7.84 0.80 -17.81
N ASP A 80 7.88 -0.24 -18.66
CA ASP A 80 6.70 -1.06 -18.97
C ASP A 80 6.17 -1.79 -17.73
N PHE A 81 7.08 -2.34 -16.92
CA PHE A 81 6.73 -3.02 -15.68
C PHE A 81 6.12 -2.07 -14.65
N ASP A 82 6.70 -0.88 -14.43
CA ASP A 82 6.11 0.13 -13.56
C ASP A 82 4.71 0.55 -14.02
N GLN A 83 4.52 0.74 -15.33
CA GLN A 83 3.20 1.04 -15.88
C GLN A 83 2.19 -0.07 -15.57
N GLN A 84 2.59 -1.33 -15.70
CA GLN A 84 1.76 -2.49 -15.35
C GLN A 84 1.38 -2.48 -13.86
N VAL A 85 2.37 -2.37 -12.96
CA VAL A 85 2.14 -2.38 -11.50
C VAL A 85 1.29 -1.18 -11.08
N SER A 86 1.56 0.00 -11.63
CA SER A 86 0.78 1.22 -11.41
C SER A 86 -0.68 1.06 -11.88
N SER A 87 -0.92 0.37 -13.00
CA SER A 87 -2.26 0.04 -13.48
C SER A 87 -2.99 -0.90 -12.51
N MET A 88 -2.32 -1.96 -12.05
CA MET A 88 -2.87 -2.89 -11.04
C MET A 88 -3.22 -2.16 -9.75
N TYR A 89 -2.34 -1.29 -9.26
CA TYR A 89 -2.57 -0.48 -8.06
C TYR A 89 -3.84 0.39 -8.19
N ARG A 90 -4.00 1.08 -9.32
CA ARG A 90 -5.18 1.89 -9.60
C ARG A 90 -6.46 1.06 -9.66
N SER A 91 -6.41 -0.11 -10.30
CA SER A 91 -7.54 -1.04 -10.38
C SER A 91 -8.01 -1.50 -8.99
N TYR A 92 -7.07 -1.91 -8.13
CA TYR A 92 -7.39 -2.28 -6.76
C TYR A 92 -7.92 -1.12 -5.92
N LEU A 93 -7.43 0.11 -6.13
CA LEU A 93 -7.99 1.28 -5.45
C LEU A 93 -9.44 1.54 -5.86
N GLN A 94 -9.77 1.42 -7.15
CA GLN A 94 -11.14 1.55 -7.63
C GLN A 94 -12.05 0.45 -7.07
N GLN A 95 -11.54 -0.79 -7.04
CA GLN A 95 -12.27 -1.91 -6.42
C GLN A 95 -12.51 -1.65 -4.93
N LEU A 96 -11.50 -1.21 -4.19
CA LEU A 96 -11.63 -0.88 -2.78
C LEU A 96 -12.69 0.18 -2.53
N GLU A 97 -12.68 1.26 -3.33
CA GLU A 97 -13.68 2.32 -3.24
C GLU A 97 -15.11 1.78 -3.43
N GLN A 98 -15.31 0.91 -4.43
CA GLN A 98 -16.60 0.26 -4.65
C GLN A 98 -17.03 -0.61 -3.48
N LEU A 99 -16.11 -1.43 -2.95
CA LEU A 99 -16.39 -2.34 -1.82
C LEU A 99 -16.74 -1.56 -0.55
N LEU A 100 -16.03 -0.47 -0.27
CA LEU A 100 -16.31 0.42 0.87
C LEU A 100 -17.67 1.12 0.70
N ASN A 101 -17.99 1.62 -0.50
CA ASN A 101 -19.28 2.26 -0.78
C ASN A 101 -20.47 1.30 -0.67
N GLN A 102 -20.24 0.01 -0.92
CA GLN A 102 -21.25 -1.05 -0.79
C GLN A 102 -21.26 -1.69 0.60
N GLU A 103 -20.46 -1.19 1.55
CA GLU A 103 -20.33 -1.73 2.90
C GLU A 103 -19.92 -3.22 2.94
N GLN A 104 -19.18 -3.68 1.92
CA GLN A 104 -18.67 -5.06 1.84
C GLN A 104 -17.35 -5.19 2.63
N TRP A 105 -17.42 -5.05 3.95
CA TRP A 105 -16.24 -4.93 4.81
C TRP A 105 -15.23 -6.09 4.72
N PRO A 106 -15.64 -7.38 4.73
CA PRO A 106 -14.68 -8.48 4.61
C PRO A 106 -13.93 -8.47 3.28
N LEU A 107 -14.62 -8.17 2.18
CA LEU A 107 -14.03 -8.09 0.84
C LEU A 107 -13.13 -6.85 0.70
N ALA A 108 -13.56 -5.71 1.25
CA ALA A 108 -12.72 -4.51 1.32
C ALA A 108 -11.44 -4.80 2.10
N ALA A 109 -11.51 -5.56 3.20
CA ALA A 109 -10.34 -5.95 3.97
C ALA A 109 -9.35 -6.80 3.16
N ASP A 110 -9.84 -7.77 2.39
CA ASP A 110 -8.99 -8.56 1.49
C ASP A 110 -8.39 -7.71 0.36
N CYS A 111 -9.15 -6.76 -0.18
CA CYS A 111 -8.66 -5.80 -1.16
C CYS A 111 -7.54 -4.92 -0.60
N VAL A 112 -7.67 -4.44 0.65
CA VAL A 112 -6.60 -3.71 1.36
C VAL A 112 -5.35 -4.58 1.53
N ARG A 113 -5.49 -5.87 1.90
CA ARG A 113 -4.34 -6.79 1.99
C ARG A 113 -3.62 -6.87 0.65
N LYS A 114 -4.34 -7.08 -0.45
CA LYS A 114 -3.77 -7.11 -1.81
C LYS A 114 -3.06 -5.80 -2.17
N LEU A 115 -3.68 -4.65 -1.88
CA LEU A 115 -3.07 -3.34 -2.10
C LEU A 115 -1.74 -3.16 -1.37
N LYS A 116 -1.58 -3.72 -0.16
CA LYS A 116 -0.30 -3.67 0.57
C LYS A 116 0.80 -4.47 -0.13
N PHE A 117 0.47 -5.61 -0.71
CA PHE A 117 1.41 -6.38 -1.54
C PHE A 117 1.81 -5.62 -2.80
N ILE A 118 0.84 -4.99 -3.49
CA ILE A 118 1.14 -4.18 -4.69
C ILE A 118 1.94 -2.92 -4.32
N ALA A 119 1.64 -2.25 -3.21
CA ALA A 119 2.42 -1.10 -2.74
C ALA A 119 3.88 -1.50 -2.47
N LYS A 120 4.10 -2.63 -1.79
CA LYS A 120 5.45 -3.16 -1.57
C LYS A 120 6.18 -3.50 -2.88
N LEU A 121 5.47 -4.04 -3.86
CA LEU A 121 6.05 -4.30 -5.18
C LEU A 121 6.48 -2.99 -5.88
N ARG A 122 5.71 -1.91 -5.75
CA ARG A 122 6.11 -0.59 -6.27
C ARG A 122 7.38 -0.06 -5.60
N ASP A 123 7.50 -0.22 -4.28
CA ASP A 123 8.73 0.15 -3.57
C ASP A 123 9.93 -0.68 -4.07
N GLU A 124 9.72 -1.96 -4.42
CA GLU A 124 10.75 -2.84 -5.01
C GLU A 124 11.13 -2.39 -6.45
N VAL A 125 10.18 -1.88 -7.24
CA VAL A 125 10.44 -1.26 -8.56
C VAL A 125 11.29 0.00 -8.42
N GLU A 126 10.92 0.91 -7.52
CA GLU A 126 11.67 2.16 -7.27
C GLU A 126 13.11 1.85 -6.82
N GLN A 127 13.31 0.85 -5.96
CA GLN A 127 14.64 0.39 -5.56
C GLN A 127 15.48 -0.16 -6.72
N LEU A 128 14.85 -0.86 -7.66
CA LEU A 128 15.54 -1.36 -8.83
C LEU A 128 15.91 -0.22 -9.78
N GLU A 129 15.01 0.75 -9.97
CA GLU A 129 15.27 1.97 -10.76
C GLU A 129 16.50 2.72 -10.22
N ASP A 130 16.52 3.01 -8.92
CA ASP A 130 17.65 3.66 -8.25
C ASP A 130 18.95 2.84 -8.39
N LYS A 131 18.87 1.51 -8.36
CA LYS A 131 20.05 0.64 -8.50
C LYS A 131 20.61 0.62 -9.93
N LEU A 132 19.75 0.71 -10.93
CA LEU A 132 20.14 0.65 -12.34
C LEU A 132 20.57 2.02 -12.88
N PHE A 133 19.95 3.11 -12.41
CA PHE A 133 20.05 4.44 -13.02
C PHE A 133 20.37 5.58 -12.04
N GLY A 134 20.44 5.31 -10.74
CA GLY A 134 20.75 6.29 -9.69
C GLY A 134 22.24 6.56 -9.46
#